data_AF-P45937-F1
#
_entry.id   AF-P45937-F1
#
_cell.length_a   1.000
_cell.length_b   1.000
_cell.length_c   1.000
_cell.angle_alpha   90.00
_cell.angle_beta   90.00
_cell.angle_gamma   90.00
#
_symmetry.space_group_name_H-M   'P 1'
#
loop_
_entity.id
_entity.type
_entity.pdbx_description
1 polymer ?
#
loop_
_entity_poly.entity_id
_entity_poly.type
_entity_poly.pdbx_seq_one_letter_code
_entity_poly.pdbx_strand_id
1 'polypeptide(L)'
;MITQLYRERTAADLKNRISKVLLNGNETEIVELTIQGAVVTVLTQREEDIKHIKSVQILDDQNNVITERTTDLDVSNNRTLDFRITFEVV
;
A
#
# COMPACT_ATOMS: atom_id res chain seq x y z
N MET A 1 -16.20 -15.72 -15.55
CA MET A 1 -16.26 -14.39 -14.90
C MET A 1 -15.94 -14.59 -13.43
N ILE A 2 -15.04 -13.81 -12.86
CA ILE A 2 -14.69 -13.91 -11.44
C ILE A 2 -15.87 -13.35 -10.63
N THR A 3 -16.34 -14.09 -9.62
CA THR A 3 -17.48 -13.68 -8.79
C THR A 3 -17.06 -12.59 -7.82
N GLN A 4 -18.01 -11.73 -7.42
CA GLN A 4 -17.76 -10.73 -6.38
C GLN A 4 -17.21 -11.37 -5.09
N LEU A 5 -17.80 -12.49 -4.66
CA LEU A 5 -17.36 -13.23 -3.49
C LEU A 5 -15.89 -13.69 -3.59
N TYR A 6 -15.43 -14.08 -4.77
CA TYR A 6 -14.03 -14.44 -4.97
C TYR A 6 -13.11 -13.23 -4.82
N ARG A 7 -13.49 -12.06 -5.36
CA ARG A 7 -12.71 -10.83 -5.25
C ARG A 7 -12.61 -10.36 -3.80
N GLU A 8 -13.71 -10.43 -3.05
CA GLU A 8 -13.74 -10.12 -1.61
C GLU A 8 -12.85 -11.07 -0.80
N ARG A 9 -12.87 -12.37 -1.08
CA ARG A 9 -11.97 -13.35 -0.43
C ARG A 9 -10.51 -13.07 -0.75
N THR A 10 -10.21 -12.77 -2.01
CA THR A 10 -8.85 -12.41 -2.44
C THR A 10 -8.39 -11.12 -1.76
N ALA A 11 -9.26 -10.12 -1.64
CA ALA A 11 -8.93 -8.89 -0.91
C ALA A 11 -8.65 -9.17 0.57
N ALA A 12 -9.41 -10.06 1.21
CA ALA A 12 -9.17 -10.47 2.59
C ALA A 12 -7.84 -11.23 2.75
N ASP A 13 -7.50 -12.09 1.81
CA ASP A 13 -6.20 -12.77 1.76
C ASP A 13 -5.06 -11.76 1.61
N LEU A 14 -5.17 -10.83 0.67
CA LEU A 14 -4.19 -9.76 0.46
C LEU A 14 -4.00 -8.92 1.72
N LYS A 15 -5.08 -8.50 2.39
CA LYS A 15 -4.99 -7.77 3.66
C LYS A 15 -4.16 -8.52 4.70
N ASN A 16 -4.32 -9.84 4.82
CA ASN A 16 -3.60 -10.66 5.78
C ASN A 16 -2.14 -10.90 5.38
N ARG A 17 -1.84 -10.85 4.08
CA ARG A 17 -0.49 -11.04 3.54
C ARG A 17 0.37 -9.79 3.58
N ILE A 18 -0.23 -8.61 3.51
CA ILE A 18 0.52 -7.35 3.56
C ILE A 18 1.24 -7.24 4.90
N SER A 19 2.55 -7.11 4.83
CA SER A 19 3.42 -6.97 6.00
C SER A 19 4.18 -5.65 5.98
N LYS A 20 4.62 -5.21 4.79
CA LYS A 20 5.50 -4.03 4.65
C LYS A 20 5.08 -3.13 3.52
N VAL A 21 5.37 -1.84 3.68
CA VAL A 21 5.33 -0.84 2.61
C VAL A 21 6.72 -0.22 2.48
N LEU A 22 7.24 -0.15 1.26
CA LEU A 22 8.46 0.59 0.94
C LEU A 22 8.12 1.81 0.10
N LEU A 23 8.55 2.98 0.55
CA LEU A 23 8.51 4.23 -0.19
C LEU A 23 9.92 4.56 -0.65
N ASN A 24 10.14 4.60 -1.97
CA ASN A 24 11.48 4.72 -2.57
C ASN A 24 12.48 3.66 -2.09
N GLY A 25 11.99 2.46 -1.74
CA GLY A 25 12.81 1.39 -1.17
C GLY A 25 13.08 1.49 0.34
N ASN A 26 12.62 2.55 1.01
CA ASN A 26 12.72 2.68 2.47
C ASN A 26 11.43 2.17 3.13
N GLU A 27 11.58 1.33 4.16
CA GLU A 27 10.45 0.78 4.90
C GLU A 27 9.75 1.86 5.71
N THR A 28 8.43 1.93 5.60
CA THR A 28 7.56 2.81 6.39
C THR A 28 6.57 1.97 7.19
N GLU A 29 6.27 2.40 8.41
CA GLU A 29 5.32 1.71 9.27
C GLU A 29 3.91 1.79 8.71
N ILE A 30 3.17 0.69 8.79
CA ILE A 30 1.75 0.64 8.44
C ILE A 30 0.94 0.96 9.70
N VAL A 31 0.21 2.07 9.69
CA VAL A 31 -0.68 2.48 10.78
C VAL A 31 -2.02 1.75 10.70
N GLU A 32 -2.52 1.52 9.48
CA GLU A 32 -3.84 0.91 9.31
C GLU A 32 -3.93 0.06 8.03
N LEU A 33 -4.57 -1.10 8.16
CA LEU A 33 -4.98 -1.96 7.04
C LEU A 33 -6.48 -2.18 7.09
N THR A 34 -7.19 -1.62 6.12
CA THR A 34 -8.66 -1.74 6.02
C THR A 34 -9.07 -2.47 4.75
N ILE A 35 -10.26 -3.08 4.80
CA ILE A 35 -10.87 -3.76 3.66
C ILE A 35 -12.35 -3.36 3.57
N GLN A 36 -12.80 -3.05 2.35
CA GLN A 36 -14.20 -2.77 2.02
C GLN A 36 -14.56 -3.51 0.74
N GLY A 37 -15.28 -4.63 0.86
CA GLY A 37 -15.57 -5.50 -0.27
C GLY A 37 -14.28 -6.05 -0.90
N ALA A 38 -14.07 -5.76 -2.19
CA ALA A 38 -12.87 -6.17 -2.93
C ALA A 38 -11.72 -5.17 -2.89
N VAL A 39 -11.83 -4.11 -2.05
CA VAL A 39 -10.86 -3.02 -1.96
C VAL A 39 -10.08 -3.13 -0.66
N VAL A 40 -8.76 -3.06 -0.74
CA VAL A 40 -7.85 -2.99 0.41
C VAL A 40 -7.18 -1.63 0.42
N THR A 41 -7.11 -1.02 1.60
CA THR A 41 -6.46 0.27 1.81
C THR A 41 -5.41 0.16 2.91
N VAL A 42 -4.19 0.60 2.59
CA VAL A 42 -3.05 0.70 3.49
C VAL A 42 -2.82 2.17 3.83
N LEU A 43 -2.74 2.48 5.12
CA LEU A 43 -2.35 3.79 5.62
C LEU A 43 -0.98 3.68 6.26
N THR A 44 -0.01 4.46 5.77
CA THR A 44 1.32 4.53 6.37
C THR A 44 1.33 5.50 7.53
N GLN A 45 2.39 5.42 8.34
CA GLN A 45 2.72 6.48 9.26
C GLN A 45 3.04 7.78 8.51
N ARG A 46 3.10 8.84 9.30
CA ARG A 46 3.52 10.15 8.86
C ARG A 46 5.03 10.18 8.63
N GLU A 47 5.42 10.50 7.42
CA GLU A 47 6.82 10.66 7.00
C GLU A 47 7.13 12.15 6.81
N GLU A 48 8.24 12.63 7.38
CA GLU A 48 8.67 14.04 7.28
C GLU A 48 9.76 14.27 6.24
N ASP A 49 10.57 13.24 5.95
CA ASP A 49 11.78 13.38 5.13
C ASP A 49 11.57 13.00 3.65
N ILE A 50 10.39 12.51 3.29
CA ILE A 50 10.06 12.15 1.91
C ILE A 50 9.60 13.40 1.17
N LYS A 51 10.48 13.95 0.33
CA LYS A 51 10.16 15.08 -0.56
C LYS A 51 9.60 14.66 -1.91
N HIS A 52 9.81 13.41 -2.28
CA HIS A 52 9.51 12.95 -3.62
C HIS A 52 9.33 11.44 -3.62
N ILE A 53 8.24 10.94 -4.20
CA ILE A 53 7.97 9.50 -4.30
C ILE A 53 8.13 9.07 -5.75
N LYS A 54 9.05 8.13 -5.95
CA LYS A 54 9.35 7.46 -7.22
C LYS A 54 8.75 6.07 -7.28
N SER A 55 8.70 5.38 -6.14
CA SER A 55 8.17 4.03 -6.06
C SER A 55 7.47 3.79 -4.74
N VAL A 56 6.42 2.98 -4.84
CA VAL A 56 5.68 2.43 -3.70
C VAL A 56 5.62 0.92 -3.92
N GLN A 57 6.17 0.16 -2.98
CA GLN A 57 6.12 -1.30 -2.98
C GLN A 57 5.35 -1.76 -1.75
N ILE A 58 4.54 -2.79 -1.91
CA ILE A 58 3.90 -3.50 -0.80
C ILE A 58 4.40 -4.94 -0.84
N LEU A 59 4.86 -5.43 0.29
CA LEU A 59 5.48 -6.74 0.42
C LEU A 59 4.76 -7.59 1.44
N ASP A 60 4.90 -8.91 1.27
CA ASP A 60 4.50 -9.88 2.27
C ASP A 60 5.59 -10.09 3.35
N ASP A 61 5.29 -10.95 4.31
CA ASP A 61 6.16 -11.33 5.43
C ASP A 61 7.47 -12.00 4.99
N GLN A 62 7.50 -12.56 3.78
CA GLN A 62 8.68 -13.16 3.15
C GLN A 62 9.49 -12.15 2.32
N ASN A 63 9.11 -10.86 2.33
CA ASN A 63 9.65 -9.80 1.48
C ASN A 63 9.46 -10.06 -0.03
N ASN A 64 8.44 -10.81 -0.42
CA ASN A 64 8.03 -10.85 -1.82
C ASN A 64 7.17 -9.63 -2.14
N VAL A 65 7.38 -9.05 -3.33
CA VAL A 65 6.58 -7.91 -3.80
C VAL A 65 5.18 -8.40 -4.16
N ILE A 66 4.16 -7.94 -3.42
CA ILE A 66 2.75 -8.12 -3.75
C ILE A 66 2.36 -7.18 -4.88
N THR A 67 2.75 -5.91 -4.76
CA THR A 67 2.54 -4.90 -5.78
C THR A 67 3.62 -3.84 -5.73
N GLU A 68 3.94 -3.31 -6.91
CA GLU A 68 4.85 -2.19 -7.08
C GLU A 68 4.17 -1.18 -8.01
N ARG A 69 4.26 0.09 -7.63
CA ARG A 69 3.89 1.21 -8.49
C ARG A 69 5.03 2.19 -8.54
N THR A 70 5.46 2.49 -9.75
CA THR A 70 6.28 3.66 -10.03
C THR A 70 5.36 4.87 -10.19
N THR A 71 5.76 5.97 -9.58
CA THR A 71 5.06 7.26 -9.66
C THR A 71 6.10 8.36 -9.69
N ASP A 72 5.70 9.59 -10.00
CA ASP A 72 6.56 10.76 -9.98
C ASP A 72 5.80 11.85 -9.23
N LEU A 73 5.78 11.72 -7.91
CA LEU A 73 5.00 12.59 -7.03
C LEU A 73 5.94 13.46 -6.21
N ASP A 74 5.99 14.75 -6.55
CA ASP A 74 6.64 15.76 -5.73
C ASP A 74 5.74 16.14 -4.55
N VAL A 75 6.25 15.88 -3.35
CA VAL A 75 5.60 16.17 -2.07
C VAL A 75 6.41 17.15 -1.22
N SER A 76 7.43 17.79 -1.80
CA SER A 76 8.39 18.66 -1.10
C SER A 76 7.80 19.86 -0.39
N ASN A 77 6.60 20.30 -0.80
CA ASN A 77 5.88 21.39 -0.16
C ASN A 77 5.19 20.99 1.16
N ASN A 78 5.11 19.69 1.46
CA ASN A 78 4.48 19.18 2.68
C ASN A 78 5.55 18.84 3.71
N ARG A 79 5.33 19.25 4.95
CA ARG A 79 6.26 18.97 6.05
C ARG A 79 6.15 17.54 6.56
N THR A 80 4.93 16.98 6.52
CA THR A 80 4.62 15.66 7.06
C THR A 80 3.48 15.09 6.24
N LEU A 81 3.61 13.83 5.78
CA LEU A 81 2.59 13.16 4.99
C LEU A 81 2.38 11.72 5.43
N ASP A 82 1.12 11.34 5.57
CA ASP A 82 0.69 9.95 5.54
C ASP A 82 0.30 9.55 4.11
N PHE A 83 0.62 8.31 3.73
CA PHE A 83 0.30 7.77 2.42
C PHE A 83 -0.84 6.77 2.54
N ARG A 84 -1.88 7.01 1.74
CA ARG A 84 -2.99 6.07 1.58
C ARG A 84 -2.86 5.35 0.25
N ILE A 85 -2.67 4.05 0.31
CA ILE A 85 -2.50 3.19 -0.87
C ILE A 85 -3.73 2.27 -0.96
N THR A 86 -4.51 2.42 -2.02
CA THR A 86 -5.73 1.64 -2.23
C THR A 86 -5.58 0.79 -3.48
N PHE A 87 -5.97 -0.49 -3.39
CA PHE A 87 -6.07 -1.37 -4.54
C PHE A 87 -7.34 -2.22 -4.49
N GLU A 88 -7.91 -2.45 -5.66
CA GLU A 88 -9.11 -3.24 -5.86
C GLU A 88 -8.75 -4.53 -6.59
N VAL A 89 -9.28 -5.65 -6.09
CA VAL A 89 -9.22 -6.92 -6.81
C VAL A 89 -10.31 -6.89 -7.89
N VAL A 90 -9.89 -6.88 -9.16
CA VAL A 90 -10.76 -6.81 -10.35
C VAL A 90 -10.97 -8.17 -11.02
#